data_AF-A0A4Y2MNM9-F1
#
_entry.id   AF-A0A4Y2MNM9-F1
#
_cell.length_a   1.000
_cell.length_b   1.000
_cell.length_c   1.000
_cell.angle_alpha   90.00
_cell.angle_beta   90.00
_cell.angle_gamma   90.00
#
_symmetry.space_group_name_H-M   'P 1'
#
loop_
_entity.id
_entity.type
_entity.pdbx_description
1 polymer ?
#
loop_
_entity_poly.entity_id
_entity_poly.type
_entity_poly.pdbx_seq_one_letter_code
_entity_poly.pdbx_strand_id
1 'polypeptide(L)'
;MKEMYGEQCLARCNLFRWCQRYEAGRANIKGLPRLAQAHVVTNNAKISVVIELMRQNSRITTREIAVELSISKGTENHIIHKKLGYSKVCAQWVPK
;
A
#
# COMPACT_ATOMS: atom_id res chain seq x y z
N MET A 1 17.15 24.10 -21.92
CA MET A 1 16.30 23.70 -20.77
C MET A 1 16.33 24.72 -19.65
N LYS A 2 17.47 24.98 -18.99
CA LYS A 2 17.57 26.01 -17.94
C LYS A 2 17.27 27.43 -18.46
N GLU A 3 17.60 27.72 -19.71
CA GLU A 3 17.27 28.98 -20.38
C GLU A 3 15.76 29.21 -20.58
N MET A 4 14.98 28.14 -20.76
CA MET A 4 13.53 28.22 -21.03
C MET A 4 12.70 28.04 -19.76
N TYR A 5 13.19 27.26 -18.79
CA TYR A 5 12.45 26.88 -17.58
C TYR A 5 13.07 27.44 -16.28
N GLY A 6 14.20 28.15 -16.37
CA GLY A 6 14.87 28.76 -15.22
C GLY A 6 15.13 27.78 -14.08
N GLU A 7 14.73 28.18 -12.88
CA GLU A 7 14.83 27.38 -11.64
C GLU A 7 13.84 26.20 -11.58
N GLN A 8 12.77 26.23 -12.37
CA GLN A 8 11.81 25.13 -12.45
C GLN A 8 12.32 23.97 -13.32
N CYS A 9 13.51 24.11 -13.91
CA CYS A 9 14.15 23.06 -14.69
C CYS A 9 14.49 21.85 -13.82
N LEU A 10 14.11 20.65 -14.28
CA LEU A 10 14.53 19.40 -13.66
C LEU A 10 16.06 19.28 -13.65
N ALA A 11 16.60 18.71 -12.57
CA ALA A 11 18.01 18.37 -12.48
C ALA A 11 18.44 17.44 -13.63
N ARG A 12 19.66 17.62 -14.14
CA ARG A 12 20.21 16.87 -15.30
C ARG A 12 20.11 15.35 -15.11
N CYS A 13 20.34 14.85 -13.89
CA CYS A 13 20.20 13.43 -13.55
C CYS A 13 18.77 12.90 -13.71
N ASN A 14 17.76 13.69 -13.34
CA ASN A 14 16.35 13.32 -13.51
C ASN A 14 15.95 13.29 -14.97
N LEU A 15 16.47 14.21 -15.79
CA LEU A 15 16.23 14.25 -17.24
C LEU A 15 16.78 13.00 -17.92
N PHE A 16 18.04 12.63 -17.66
CA PHE A 16 18.64 11.42 -18.22
C PHE A 16 17.88 10.16 -17.82
N ARG A 17 17.48 10.03 -16.55
CA ARG A 17 16.68 8.90 -16.07
C ARG A 17 15.32 8.83 -16.78
N TRP A 18 14.76 9.96 -17.18
CA TRP A 18 13.53 10.04 -17.95
C TRP A 18 13.74 9.61 -19.41
N CYS A 19 14.78 10.10 -20.08
CA CYS A 19 15.13 9.70 -21.45
C CYS A 19 15.36 8.19 -21.54
N GLN A 20 16.15 7.61 -20.63
CA GLN A 20 16.38 6.16 -20.58
C GLN A 20 15.08 5.35 -20.47
N ARG A 21 14.13 5.83 -19.64
CA ARG A 21 12.83 5.17 -19.49
C ARG A 21 11.99 5.28 -20.76
N TYR A 22 12.04 6.43 -21.43
CA TYR A 22 11.33 6.66 -22.69
C TYR A 22 11.87 5.75 -23.81
N GLU A 23 13.21 5.67 -23.94
CA GLU A 23 13.88 4.75 -24.87
C GLU A 23 13.56 3.28 -24.57
N ALA A 24 13.40 2.92 -23.29
CA ALA A 24 12.93 1.60 -22.87
C ALA A 24 11.41 1.36 -23.12
N GLY A 25 10.74 2.20 -23.91
CA GLY A 25 9.35 2.04 -24.32
C GLY A 25 8.31 2.59 -23.34
N ARG A 26 8.71 3.36 -22.33
CA ARG A 26 7.76 3.98 -21.38
C ARG A 26 7.01 5.15 -22.05
N ALA A 27 5.81 4.88 -22.55
CA ALA A 27 4.93 5.90 -23.14
C ALA A 27 4.13 6.72 -22.10
N ASN A 28 3.96 6.22 -20.87
CA ASN A 28 3.14 6.91 -19.87
C ASN A 28 3.92 8.06 -19.20
N ILE A 29 3.42 9.28 -19.39
CA ILE A 29 3.96 10.50 -18.79
C ILE A 29 3.69 10.54 -17.27
N LYS A 30 2.55 10.02 -16.81
CA LYS A 30 2.21 9.99 -15.39
C LYS A 30 3.18 9.10 -14.63
N GLY A 31 3.47 9.46 -13.39
CA GLY A 31 4.25 8.61 -12.48
C GLY A 31 3.56 7.25 -12.30
N LEU A 32 4.36 6.19 -12.12
CA LEU A 32 3.79 4.92 -11.66
C LEU A 32 3.21 5.11 -10.25
N PRO A 33 2.16 4.35 -9.89
CA PRO A 33 1.69 4.31 -8.51
C PRO A 33 2.88 4.05 -7.59
N ARG A 34 3.06 4.91 -6.58
CA ARG A 34 4.05 4.62 -5.55
C ARG A 34 3.55 3.40 -4.79
N LEU A 35 4.32 2.32 -4.83
CA LEU A 35 4.11 1.18 -3.95
C LEU A 35 4.21 1.70 -2.51
N ALA A 36 3.08 1.82 -1.84
CA ALA A 36 3.06 2.21 -0.44
C ALA A 36 3.73 1.10 0.39
N GLN A 37 4.47 1.47 1.43
CA GLN A 37 5.16 0.51 2.31
C GLN A 37 4.20 -0.57 2.88
N ALA A 38 2.93 -0.20 3.10
CA ALA A 38 1.88 -1.14 3.48
C ALA A 38 1.72 -2.30 2.49
N HIS A 39 1.89 -2.06 1.18
CA HIS A 39 1.84 -3.08 0.12
C HIS A 39 3.00 -4.07 0.18
N VAL A 40 4.18 -3.63 0.63
CA VAL A 40 5.37 -4.51 0.76
C VAL A 40 5.25 -5.41 1.99
N VAL A 41 4.67 -4.89 3.08
CA VAL A 41 4.46 -5.64 4.33
C VAL A 41 3.26 -6.59 4.24
N THR A 42 2.30 -6.33 3.35
CA THR A 42 1.17 -7.23 3.06
C THR A 42 1.56 -8.35 2.11
N ASN A 43 2.23 -9.37 2.64
CA ASN A 43 2.29 -10.65 1.96
C ASN A 43 0.89 -11.31 1.98
N ASN A 44 0.44 -11.90 0.87
CA ASN A 44 -0.85 -12.59 0.77
C ASN A 44 -1.02 -13.65 1.87
N ALA A 45 0.06 -14.29 2.31
CA ALA A 45 0.05 -15.22 3.43
C ALA A 45 -0.49 -14.59 4.73
N LYS A 46 -0.06 -13.36 5.06
CA LYS A 46 -0.55 -12.64 6.25
C LYS A 46 -2.02 -12.28 6.12
N ILE A 47 -2.47 -11.96 4.91
CA ILE A 47 -3.89 -11.66 4.63
C ILE A 47 -4.76 -12.90 4.90
N SER A 48 -4.34 -14.08 4.47
CA SER A 48 -5.07 -15.33 4.72
C SER A 48 -5.22 -15.62 6.22
N VAL A 49 -4.15 -15.43 7.01
CA VAL A 49 -4.19 -15.62 8.47
C VAL A 49 -5.17 -14.65 9.12
N VAL A 50 -5.22 -13.38 8.70
CA VAL A 50 -6.23 -12.41 9.19
C VAL A 50 -7.65 -12.91 8.93
N ILE A 51 -7.94 -13.40 7.71
CA ILE A 51 -9.28 -13.90 7.35
C ILE A 51 -9.65 -15.09 8.24
N GLU A 52 -8.71 -16.01 8.46
CA GLU A 52 -8.94 -17.18 9.31
C GLU A 52 -9.22 -16.79 10.76
N LEU A 53 -8.41 -15.88 11.34
CA LEU A 53 -8.63 -15.36 12.69
C LEU A 53 -10.00 -14.70 12.85
N MET A 54 -10.42 -13.90 11.86
CA MET A 54 -11.72 -13.23 11.88
C MET A 54 -12.90 -14.21 11.72
N ARG A 55 -12.69 -15.34 11.01
CA ARG A 55 -13.68 -16.42 10.88
C ARG A 55 -13.80 -17.26 12.15
N GLN A 56 -12.68 -17.59 12.79
CA GLN A 56 -12.64 -18.36 14.02
C GLN A 56 -13.17 -17.57 15.22
N ASN A 57 -12.79 -16.29 15.32
CA ASN A 57 -13.25 -15.40 16.38
C ASN A 57 -13.82 -14.11 15.80
N SER A 58 -15.15 -14.08 15.70
CA SER A 58 -15.88 -12.95 15.13
C SER A 58 -15.76 -11.66 15.97
N ARG A 59 -15.32 -11.75 17.23
CA ARG A 59 -15.15 -10.63 18.17
C ARG A 59 -13.70 -10.16 18.37
N ILE A 60 -12.74 -10.78 17.70
CA ILE A 60 -11.31 -10.47 17.83
C ILE A 60 -11.04 -8.96 17.72
N THR A 61 -10.12 -8.45 18.54
CA THR A 61 -9.70 -7.06 18.52
C THR A 61 -8.59 -6.83 17.50
N THR A 62 -8.51 -5.60 17.01
CA THR A 62 -7.45 -5.18 16.10
C THR A 62 -6.06 -5.37 16.71
N ARG A 63 -5.94 -5.11 18.02
CA ARG A 63 -4.68 -5.31 18.76
C ARG A 63 -4.23 -6.77 18.79
N GLU A 64 -5.13 -7.72 18.99
CA GLU A 64 -4.80 -9.15 18.98
C GLU A 64 -4.28 -9.57 17.61
N ILE A 65 -4.91 -9.11 16.52
CA ILE A 65 -4.44 -9.35 15.14
C ILE A 65 -3.05 -8.74 14.93
N ALA A 66 -2.80 -7.52 15.42
CA ALA A 66 -1.52 -6.85 15.29
C ALA A 66 -0.39 -7.58 16.02
N VAL A 67 -0.66 -8.11 17.22
CA VAL A 67 0.30 -8.90 18.01
C VAL A 67 0.61 -10.21 17.30
N GLU A 68 -0.43 -10.96 16.91
CA GLU A 68 -0.28 -12.28 16.26
C GLU A 68 0.57 -12.20 14.99
N LEU A 69 0.39 -11.15 14.21
CA LEU A 69 1.07 -10.99 12.92
C LEU A 69 2.36 -10.16 13.01
N SER A 70 2.68 -9.63 14.19
CA SER A 70 3.76 -8.67 14.43
C SER A 70 3.72 -7.51 13.42
N ILE A 71 2.55 -6.89 13.29
CA ILE A 71 2.27 -5.81 12.33
C ILE A 71 1.97 -4.51 13.09
N SER A 72 2.37 -3.36 12.53
CA SER A 72 2.00 -2.06 13.08
C SER A 72 0.49 -1.79 12.93
N LYS A 73 -0.11 -1.10 13.91
CA LYS A 73 -1.52 -0.69 13.90
C LYS A 73 -1.98 -0.04 12.58
N GLY A 74 -1.13 0.78 11.97
CA GLY A 74 -1.45 1.43 10.70
C GLY A 74 -1.58 0.45 9.53
N THR A 75 -0.71 -0.56 9.48
CA THR A 75 -0.72 -1.58 8.43
C THR A 75 -1.89 -2.54 8.64
N GLU A 76 -2.19 -2.91 9.88
CA GLU A 76 -3.33 -3.74 10.25
C GLU A 76 -4.67 -3.10 9.84
N ASN A 77 -4.90 -1.83 10.20
CA ASN A 77 -6.07 -1.07 9.76
C ASN A 77 -6.19 -1.00 8.22
N HIS A 78 -5.05 -0.84 7.52
CA HIS A 78 -5.04 -0.85 6.06
C HIS A 78 -5.44 -2.23 5.51
N ILE A 79 -4.97 -3.33 6.09
CA ILE A 79 -5.33 -4.69 5.68
C ILE A 79 -6.84 -4.90 5.84
N ILE A 80 -7.37 -4.68 7.04
CA ILE A 80 -8.76 -4.98 7.36
C ILE A 80 -9.72 -4.15 6.50
N HIS A 81 -9.50 -2.83 6.42
CA HIS A 81 -10.46 -1.94 5.77
C HIS A 81 -10.23 -1.72 4.27
N LYS A 82 -8.97 -1.68 3.81
CA LYS A 82 -8.66 -1.39 2.39
C LYS A 82 -8.45 -2.63 1.55
N LYS A 83 -7.86 -3.69 2.11
CA LYS A 83 -7.61 -4.94 1.37
C LYS A 83 -8.75 -5.94 1.52
N LEU A 84 -9.21 -6.19 2.74
CA LEU A 84 -10.26 -7.17 3.02
C LEU A 84 -11.67 -6.57 2.94
N GLY A 85 -11.82 -5.27 3.15
CA GLY A 85 -13.12 -4.60 3.12
C GLY A 85 -14.01 -4.91 4.33
N TYR A 86 -13.46 -5.45 5.42
CA TYR A 86 -14.23 -5.74 6.62
C TYR A 86 -14.51 -4.48 7.43
N SER A 87 -15.62 -4.50 8.15
CA SER A 87 -16.06 -3.45 9.07
C SER A 87 -16.49 -4.07 10.40
N LYS A 88 -16.28 -3.35 11.50
CA LYS A 88 -16.71 -3.81 12.82
C LYS A 88 -18.09 -3.25 13.11
N VAL A 89 -19.10 -4.11 13.21
CA VAL A 89 -20.49 -3.76 13.55
C VAL A 89 -20.75 -4.25 14.97
N CYS A 90 -21.01 -3.30 15.88
CA CYS A 90 -21.03 -3.55 17.32
C CYS A 90 -19.72 -4.21 17.80
N ALA A 91 -19.75 -5.54 18.02
CA ALA A 91 -18.57 -6.32 18.40
C ALA A 91 -18.05 -7.24 17.28
N GLN A 92 -18.77 -7.38 16.17
CA GLN A 92 -18.55 -8.40 15.16
C GLN A 92 -17.91 -7.86 13.88
N TRP A 93 -17.01 -8.63 13.28
CA TRP A 93 -16.47 -8.34 11.97
C TRP A 93 -17.40 -8.81 10.84
N VAL A 94 -17.76 -7.89 9.95
CA VAL A 94 -18.65 -8.14 8.82
C VAL A 94 -17.97 -7.67 7.53
N PRO A 95 -17.93 -8.50 6.47
CA PRO A 95 -17.53 -8.04 5.13
C PRO A 95 -18.47 -6.91 4.70
N LYS A 96 -17.95 -5.83 4.14
CA LYS A 96 -18.79 -4.84 3.48
C LYS A 96 -19.43 -5.39 2.21
#